data_AF-A0A523UY65-F1
#
_entry.id   AF-A0A523UY65-F1
#
_cell.length_a   1.000
_cell.length_b   1.000
_cell.length_c   1.000
_cell.angle_alpha   90.00
_cell.angle_beta   90.00
_cell.angle_gamma   90.00
#
_symmetry.space_group_name_H-M   'P 1'
#
loop_
_entity.id
_entity.type
_entity.pdbx_description
1 polymer ?
#
loop_
_entity_poly.entity_id
_entity_poly.type
_entity_poly.pdbx_seq_one_letter_code
_entity_poly.pdbx_strand_id
1 'polypeptide(L)'
;MVNLTIDGQKVEVEEGTTILKAAKELGIEIPTLCYHPALEPYQACRVCLVEVIQNGRSKLVASCGQMVAEGMEVKTDSEKAMNARKVTVELLLARAPGSEVIQDLAKKVGIEAPRFKTKDEEEKCVLCGLCVRVCNEVMRVGAIGFANRGAKMEVTPPYKEFSEVCTTCGACAYSCPTGAITVEEISERTVNPLLSEFNEGLETRPCIYIPFPQAVPNTPVIDRENCMYFKTGNCKVCETVCQPKAIVYDEEDTIVEEDVGAIVVATGYDVMNKEVIEEYNYDSCPDVITGLQFERLLSASGPTGGEVKRPSDGKVPKEVVFVQCAGSREPERYQPYCSKICCMYTVKHAMLYKHRVHDGQPYIFYIDIRSGGKGYEEFVQRATDEDGVLYFRGKVSKIFQEDGRVVVWGADTLTGKKIEIYADMVVLATAILPSVGAGEVAKKLKISTDEHGFLSEAHPKLRPVESLTTGIYLAGTAQAPRDIPETVAQASGAAAKVISLFSSDELEHDPTVSEVDEELCAGCGYCVNACAYDAIQLDPKRNVAVVNEVLCEGCGGCAATCPSGAIQHRNFTRKQVLDMVHVATEDF
;
A
#
# COMPACT_ATOMS: atom_id res chain seq x y z
N MET A 1 -41.58 -11.58 -11.59
CA MET A 1 -41.11 -12.96 -11.54
C MET A 1 -41.61 -13.69 -12.77
N VAL A 2 -40.78 -14.52 -13.39
CA VAL A 2 -41.06 -15.27 -14.62
C VAL A 2 -40.78 -16.74 -14.33
N ASN A 3 -41.73 -17.62 -14.67
CA ASN A 3 -41.59 -19.06 -14.50
C ASN A 3 -41.14 -19.72 -15.81
N LEU A 4 -40.08 -20.52 -15.72
CA LEU A 4 -39.58 -21.33 -16.82
C LEU A 4 -39.12 -22.71 -16.33
N THR A 5 -38.91 -23.61 -17.27
CA THR A 5 -38.36 -24.95 -17.01
C THR A 5 -37.04 -25.12 -17.76
N ILE A 6 -35.96 -25.47 -17.08
CA ILE A 6 -34.65 -25.76 -17.68
C ILE A 6 -34.29 -27.22 -17.37
N ASP A 7 -34.13 -28.04 -18.40
CA ASP A 7 -33.83 -29.49 -18.28
C ASP A 7 -34.78 -30.24 -17.32
N GLY A 8 -36.07 -29.87 -17.34
CA GLY A 8 -37.10 -30.45 -16.48
C GLY A 8 -37.19 -29.85 -15.07
N GLN A 9 -36.26 -28.97 -14.68
CA GLN A 9 -36.29 -28.26 -13.40
C GLN A 9 -37.02 -26.92 -13.54
N LYS A 10 -37.99 -26.66 -12.67
CA LYS A 10 -38.71 -25.38 -12.63
C LYS A 10 -37.88 -24.33 -11.88
N VAL A 11 -37.82 -23.13 -12.42
CA VAL A 11 -37.16 -21.97 -11.79
C VAL A 11 -38.02 -20.73 -11.96
N GLU A 12 -37.99 -19.89 -10.94
CA GLU A 12 -38.67 -18.59 -10.91
C GLU A 12 -37.60 -17.50 -10.75
N VAL A 13 -37.49 -16.61 -11.73
CA VAL A 13 -36.46 -15.56 -11.76
C VAL A 13 -37.07 -14.19 -12.02
N GLU A 14 -36.31 -13.13 -11.74
CA GLU A 14 -36.74 -11.77 -12.05
C GLU A 14 -36.86 -11.53 -13.57
N GLU A 15 -37.81 -10.68 -13.96
CA GLU A 15 -38.01 -10.31 -15.36
C GLU A 15 -36.78 -9.55 -15.87
N GLY A 16 -36.30 -9.89 -17.08
CA GLY A 16 -35.04 -9.37 -17.62
C GLY A 16 -33.80 -10.24 -17.34
N THR A 17 -33.98 -11.39 -16.68
CA THR A 17 -32.92 -12.39 -16.52
C THR A 17 -32.66 -13.15 -17.83
N THR A 18 -31.39 -13.44 -18.13
CA THR A 18 -31.04 -14.28 -19.29
C THR A 18 -31.12 -15.77 -18.95
N ILE A 19 -31.32 -16.62 -19.96
CA ILE A 19 -31.33 -18.08 -19.77
C ILE A 19 -30.04 -18.56 -19.09
N LEU A 20 -28.88 -17.99 -19.45
CA LEU A 20 -27.60 -18.35 -18.84
C LEU A 20 -27.55 -18.05 -17.34
N LYS A 21 -28.10 -16.90 -16.90
CA LYS A 21 -28.17 -16.53 -15.48
C LYS A 21 -29.13 -17.45 -14.72
N ALA A 22 -30.32 -17.70 -15.28
CA ALA A 22 -31.29 -18.62 -14.71
C ALA A 22 -30.74 -20.07 -14.59
N ALA A 23 -30.01 -20.54 -15.59
CA ALA A 23 -29.35 -21.85 -15.54
C ALA A 23 -28.29 -21.93 -14.43
N LYS A 24 -27.53 -20.85 -14.20
CA LYS A 24 -26.54 -20.79 -13.12
C LYS A 24 -27.16 -20.88 -11.72
N GLU A 25 -28.34 -20.31 -11.51
CA GLU A 25 -29.07 -20.44 -10.23
C GLU A 25 -29.47 -21.90 -9.94
N LEU A 26 -29.71 -22.70 -10.99
CA LEU A 26 -29.99 -24.13 -10.89
C LEU A 26 -28.74 -25.01 -10.84
N GLY A 27 -27.54 -24.42 -10.88
CA GLY A 27 -26.28 -25.17 -10.98
C GLY A 27 -26.06 -25.88 -12.33
N ILE A 28 -26.81 -25.49 -13.38
CA ILE A 28 -26.66 -26.05 -14.73
C ILE A 28 -25.58 -25.27 -15.48
N GLU A 29 -24.52 -25.96 -15.87
CA GLU A 29 -23.36 -25.34 -16.53
C GLU A 29 -23.59 -25.26 -18.05
N ILE A 30 -23.67 -24.03 -18.59
CA ILE A 30 -23.72 -23.80 -20.04
C ILE A 30 -22.39 -23.15 -20.47
N PRO A 31 -21.65 -23.76 -21.41
CA PRO A 31 -20.33 -23.27 -21.80
C PRO A 31 -20.39 -21.92 -22.53
N THR A 32 -19.52 -21.00 -22.16
CA THR A 32 -19.43 -19.66 -22.76
C THR A 32 -17.98 -19.24 -22.93
N LEU A 33 -17.64 -18.62 -24.07
CA LEU A 33 -16.31 -18.04 -24.31
C LEU A 33 -16.35 -16.51 -24.35
N CYS A 34 -17.36 -15.91 -24.98
CA CYS A 34 -17.45 -14.46 -25.18
C CYS A 34 -18.35 -13.74 -24.15
N TYR A 35 -18.71 -14.42 -23.04
CA TYR A 35 -19.55 -13.86 -22.00
C TYR A 35 -18.69 -13.33 -20.86
N HIS A 36 -18.96 -12.11 -20.41
CA HIS A 36 -18.34 -11.53 -19.23
C HIS A 36 -19.41 -10.74 -18.46
N PRO A 37 -19.53 -10.88 -17.12
CA PRO A 37 -20.60 -10.22 -16.35
C PRO A 37 -20.63 -8.70 -16.47
N ALA A 38 -19.47 -8.06 -16.63
CA ALA A 38 -19.34 -6.61 -16.76
C ALA A 38 -19.59 -6.06 -18.18
N LEU A 39 -20.02 -6.90 -19.13
CA LEU A 39 -20.25 -6.52 -20.52
C LEU A 39 -21.64 -6.99 -20.96
N GLU A 40 -22.28 -6.20 -21.84
CA GLU A 40 -23.53 -6.63 -22.48
C GLU A 40 -23.35 -7.92 -23.29
N PRO A 41 -24.36 -8.82 -23.38
CA PRO A 41 -24.21 -10.07 -24.11
C PRO A 41 -23.96 -9.89 -25.62
N TYR A 42 -22.78 -10.29 -26.09
CA TYR A 42 -22.41 -10.20 -27.52
C TYR A 42 -22.90 -11.37 -28.38
N GLN A 43 -23.06 -12.55 -27.76
CA GLN A 43 -23.54 -13.79 -28.40
C GLN A 43 -22.69 -14.30 -29.60
N ALA A 44 -21.45 -13.84 -29.79
CA ALA A 44 -20.65 -14.17 -30.97
C ALA A 44 -20.07 -15.59 -30.98
N CYS A 45 -19.63 -16.13 -29.83
CA CYS A 45 -18.98 -17.44 -29.81
C CYS A 45 -19.93 -18.62 -30.10
N ARG A 46 -21.23 -18.45 -29.89
CA ARG A 46 -22.29 -19.47 -30.08
C ARG A 46 -22.09 -20.81 -29.35
N VAL A 47 -21.12 -20.93 -28.45
CA VAL A 47 -20.92 -22.13 -27.63
C VAL A 47 -22.08 -22.35 -26.64
N CYS A 48 -22.75 -21.26 -26.24
CA CYS A 48 -23.88 -21.28 -25.31
C CYS A 48 -25.25 -21.55 -25.96
N LEU A 49 -25.29 -22.16 -27.15
CA LEU A 49 -26.55 -22.46 -27.84
C LEU A 49 -27.39 -23.46 -27.04
N VAL A 50 -28.66 -23.16 -26.83
CA VAL A 50 -29.64 -24.04 -26.16
C VAL A 50 -30.90 -24.15 -27.02
N GLU A 51 -31.67 -25.22 -26.86
CA GLU A 51 -32.98 -25.34 -27.50
C GLU A 51 -34.06 -24.75 -26.60
N VAL A 52 -34.80 -23.79 -27.12
CA VAL A 52 -35.98 -23.22 -26.46
C VAL A 52 -37.23 -23.72 -27.17
N ILE A 53 -38.18 -24.21 -26.38
CA ILE A 53 -39.49 -24.69 -26.80
C ILE A 53 -40.54 -23.74 -26.20
N GLN A 54 -41.32 -23.10 -27.08
CA GLN A 54 -42.40 -22.21 -26.67
C GLN A 54 -43.54 -22.28 -27.69
N ASN A 55 -44.79 -22.38 -27.21
CA ASN A 55 -46.00 -22.47 -28.06
C ASN A 55 -45.89 -23.54 -29.17
N GLY A 56 -45.30 -24.71 -28.85
CA GLY A 56 -45.10 -25.81 -29.78
C GLY A 56 -44.02 -25.59 -30.85
N ARG A 57 -43.28 -24.47 -30.81
CA ARG A 57 -42.15 -24.19 -31.72
C ARG A 57 -40.84 -24.35 -30.97
N SER A 58 -39.88 -25.03 -31.61
CA SER A 58 -38.51 -25.20 -31.11
C SER A 58 -37.54 -24.34 -31.92
N LYS A 59 -36.61 -23.65 -31.23
CA LYS A 59 -35.57 -22.82 -31.84
C LYS A 59 -34.27 -22.90 -31.04
N LEU A 60 -33.13 -22.87 -31.72
CA LEU A 60 -31.82 -22.68 -31.08
C LEU A 60 -31.54 -21.20 -30.84
N VAL A 61 -31.16 -20.86 -29.62
CA VAL A 61 -30.86 -19.49 -29.18
C VAL A 61 -29.60 -19.47 -28.33
N ALA A 62 -28.89 -18.34 -28.31
CA ALA A 62 -27.74 -18.18 -27.43
C ALA A 62 -28.22 -17.83 -26.01
N SER A 63 -27.96 -18.72 -25.05
CA SER A 63 -28.47 -18.55 -23.68
C SER A 63 -27.94 -17.29 -23.00
N CYS A 64 -26.75 -16.83 -23.37
CA CYS A 64 -26.09 -15.69 -22.73
C CYS A 64 -26.79 -14.36 -22.93
N GLY A 65 -27.61 -14.19 -23.98
CA GLY A 65 -28.35 -12.96 -24.23
C GLY A 65 -29.84 -13.15 -24.51
N GLN A 66 -30.34 -14.39 -24.57
CA GLN A 66 -31.77 -14.63 -24.65
C GLN A 66 -32.42 -14.40 -23.27
N MET A 67 -33.36 -13.47 -23.20
CA MET A 67 -34.18 -13.23 -22.00
C MET A 67 -35.16 -14.39 -21.79
N VAL A 68 -35.41 -14.72 -20.52
CA VAL A 68 -36.44 -15.68 -20.13
C VAL A 68 -37.83 -15.10 -20.40
N ALA A 69 -38.82 -15.96 -20.65
CA ALA A 69 -40.22 -15.57 -20.80
C ALA A 69 -41.12 -16.61 -20.12
N GLU A 70 -42.34 -16.20 -19.77
CA GLU A 70 -43.28 -17.06 -19.06
C GLU A 70 -43.59 -18.34 -19.87
N GLY A 71 -43.55 -19.48 -19.19
CA GLY A 71 -43.83 -20.79 -19.78
C GLY A 71 -42.77 -21.27 -20.79
N MET A 72 -41.57 -20.66 -20.78
CA MET A 72 -40.45 -21.10 -21.61
C MET A 72 -39.91 -22.46 -21.12
N GLU A 73 -39.70 -23.41 -22.02
CA GLU A 73 -38.98 -24.65 -21.75
C GLU A 73 -37.62 -24.61 -22.45
N VAL A 74 -36.54 -24.78 -21.71
CA VAL A 74 -35.16 -24.76 -22.19
C VAL A 74 -34.57 -26.15 -22.03
N LYS A 75 -33.96 -26.66 -23.10
CA LYS A 75 -33.16 -27.89 -23.08
C LYS A 75 -31.72 -27.56 -23.42
N THR A 76 -30.81 -27.79 -22.47
CA THR A 76 -29.40 -27.46 -22.65
C THR A 76 -28.63 -28.55 -23.40
N ASP A 77 -29.05 -29.81 -23.26
CA ASP A 77 -28.39 -30.99 -23.82
C ASP A 77 -29.25 -31.73 -24.85
N SER A 78 -30.15 -31.02 -25.53
CA SER A 78 -30.93 -31.61 -26.63
C SER A 78 -30.04 -32.00 -27.80
N GLU A 79 -30.46 -33.00 -28.58
CA GLU A 79 -29.70 -33.45 -29.77
C GLU A 79 -29.42 -32.29 -30.75
N LYS A 80 -30.39 -31.37 -30.92
CA LYS A 80 -30.21 -30.17 -31.74
C LYS A 80 -29.16 -29.22 -31.15
N ALA A 81 -29.21 -28.96 -29.85
CA ALA A 81 -28.27 -28.08 -29.18
C ALA A 81 -26.85 -28.65 -29.23
N MET A 82 -26.70 -29.95 -28.91
CA MET A 82 -25.41 -30.65 -28.92
C MET A 82 -24.80 -30.70 -30.32
N ASN A 83 -25.58 -31.01 -31.36
CA ASN A 83 -25.08 -31.01 -32.74
C ASN A 83 -24.63 -29.60 -33.18
N ALA A 84 -25.39 -28.55 -32.85
CA ALA A 84 -25.03 -27.18 -33.19
C ALA A 84 -23.76 -26.71 -32.43
N ARG A 85 -23.65 -27.04 -31.14
CA ARG A 85 -22.45 -26.77 -30.34
C ARG A 85 -21.24 -27.53 -30.90
N LYS A 86 -21.39 -28.80 -31.27
CA LYS A 86 -20.31 -29.60 -31.86
C LYS A 86 -19.74 -28.95 -33.12
N VAL A 87 -20.60 -28.55 -34.07
CA VAL A 87 -20.17 -27.84 -35.28
C VAL A 87 -19.49 -26.50 -34.94
N THR A 88 -20.01 -25.76 -33.97
CA THR A 88 -19.43 -24.48 -33.53
C THR A 88 -18.04 -24.67 -32.93
N VAL A 89 -17.88 -25.62 -32.01
CA VAL A 89 -16.60 -25.93 -31.38
C VAL A 89 -15.59 -26.45 -32.41
N GLU A 90 -16.04 -27.23 -33.39
CA GLU A 90 -15.20 -27.69 -34.49
C GLU A 90 -14.66 -26.54 -35.34
N LEU A 91 -15.49 -25.53 -35.64
CA LEU A 91 -15.06 -24.31 -36.34
C LEU A 91 -14.09 -23.47 -35.50
N LEU A 92 -14.34 -23.39 -34.18
CA LEU A 92 -13.44 -22.70 -33.25
C LEU A 92 -12.08 -23.42 -33.17
N LEU A 93 -12.07 -24.75 -33.13
CA LEU A 93 -10.84 -25.54 -33.13
C LEU A 93 -10.06 -25.38 -34.44
N ALA A 94 -10.76 -25.29 -35.59
CA ALA A 94 -10.11 -25.01 -36.87
C ALA A 94 -9.50 -23.60 -36.95
N ARG A 95 -10.07 -22.63 -36.19
CA ARG A 95 -9.57 -21.26 -36.12
C ARG A 95 -8.41 -21.12 -35.14
N ALA A 96 -8.55 -21.67 -33.93
CA ALA A 96 -7.62 -21.50 -32.82
C ALA A 96 -7.10 -22.86 -32.30
N PRO A 97 -6.40 -23.65 -33.14
CA PRO A 97 -5.93 -24.98 -32.76
C PRO A 97 -4.88 -24.94 -31.65
N GLY A 98 -4.14 -23.85 -31.48
CA GLY A 98 -3.13 -23.67 -30.43
C GLY A 98 -3.68 -23.34 -29.04
N SER A 99 -5.00 -23.18 -28.89
CA SER A 99 -5.62 -22.85 -27.60
C SER A 99 -6.03 -24.11 -26.83
N GLU A 100 -5.39 -24.34 -25.68
CA GLU A 100 -5.72 -25.45 -24.76
C GLU A 100 -7.20 -25.43 -24.35
N VAL A 101 -7.76 -24.25 -24.10
CA VAL A 101 -9.18 -24.08 -23.72
C VAL A 101 -10.13 -24.59 -24.82
N ILE A 102 -9.78 -24.36 -26.08
CA ILE A 102 -10.59 -24.83 -27.22
C ILE A 102 -10.39 -26.32 -27.46
N GLN A 103 -9.17 -26.83 -27.31
CA GLN A 103 -8.88 -28.26 -27.37
C GLN A 103 -9.68 -29.03 -26.31
N ASP A 104 -9.74 -28.54 -25.07
CA ASP A 104 -10.49 -29.17 -24.00
C ASP A 104 -12.00 -29.10 -24.23
N LEU A 105 -12.49 -27.98 -24.75
CA LEU A 105 -13.89 -27.86 -25.17
C LEU A 105 -14.24 -28.86 -26.28
N ALA A 106 -13.34 -29.06 -27.25
CA ALA A 106 -13.48 -30.02 -28.34
C ALA A 106 -13.52 -31.48 -27.84
N LYS A 107 -12.64 -31.84 -26.89
CA LYS A 107 -12.66 -33.15 -26.22
C LYS A 107 -13.99 -33.40 -25.52
N LYS A 108 -14.52 -32.41 -24.78
CA LYS A 108 -15.83 -32.51 -24.08
C LYS A 108 -17.00 -32.83 -25.02
N VAL A 109 -16.96 -32.36 -26.27
CA VAL A 109 -18.01 -32.63 -27.28
C VAL A 109 -17.65 -33.78 -28.24
N GLY A 110 -16.57 -34.52 -27.98
CA GLY A 110 -16.15 -35.68 -28.75
C GLY A 110 -15.66 -35.33 -30.16
N ILE A 111 -14.80 -34.33 -30.28
CA ILE A 111 -14.07 -33.95 -31.51
C ILE A 111 -12.59 -34.20 -31.30
N GLU A 112 -11.98 -35.09 -32.09
CA GLU A 112 -10.54 -35.34 -32.07
C GLU A 112 -9.77 -34.40 -33.01
N ALA A 113 -10.36 -34.10 -34.19
CA ALA A 113 -9.78 -33.18 -35.18
C ALA A 113 -10.89 -32.45 -35.94
N PRO A 114 -10.68 -31.18 -36.35
CA PRO A 114 -11.65 -30.45 -37.14
C PRO A 114 -11.68 -30.93 -38.60
N ARG A 115 -12.87 -31.04 -39.19
CA ARG A 115 -13.04 -31.28 -40.64
C ARG A 115 -12.70 -30.06 -41.50
N PHE A 116 -12.55 -28.90 -40.89
CA PHE A 116 -12.25 -27.64 -41.56
C PHE A 116 -10.74 -27.40 -41.62
N LYS A 117 -10.28 -26.73 -42.67
CA LYS A 117 -8.85 -26.43 -42.86
C LYS A 117 -8.36 -25.42 -41.81
N THR A 118 -7.38 -25.84 -41.02
CA THR A 118 -6.56 -24.98 -40.17
C THR A 118 -5.57 -24.19 -41.02
N LYS A 119 -5.38 -22.90 -40.72
CA LYS A 119 -4.42 -22.04 -41.44
C LYS A 119 -3.09 -21.92 -40.69
N ASP A 120 -3.17 -21.82 -39.38
CA ASP A 120 -2.07 -21.60 -38.46
C ASP A 120 -2.32 -22.52 -37.26
N GLU A 121 -1.35 -23.38 -36.96
CA GLU A 121 -1.44 -24.37 -35.88
C GLU A 121 -1.19 -23.75 -34.49
N GLU A 122 -0.56 -22.57 -34.44
CA GLU A 122 -0.22 -21.88 -33.19
C GLU A 122 -1.24 -20.81 -32.80
N GLU A 123 -2.15 -20.44 -33.70
CA GLU A 123 -3.19 -19.44 -33.46
C GLU A 123 -4.08 -19.83 -32.26
N LYS A 124 -4.28 -18.87 -31.36
CA LYS A 124 -5.08 -19.02 -30.12
C LYS A 124 -6.34 -18.16 -30.14
N CYS A 125 -6.45 -17.19 -31.04
CA CYS A 125 -7.51 -16.21 -31.04
C CYS A 125 -8.78 -16.74 -31.71
N VAL A 126 -9.86 -16.83 -30.91
CA VAL A 126 -11.21 -17.21 -31.39
C VAL A 126 -12.06 -16.02 -31.85
N LEU A 127 -11.49 -14.81 -31.90
CA LEU A 127 -12.18 -13.58 -32.30
C LEU A 127 -13.48 -13.32 -31.50
N CYS A 128 -13.48 -13.69 -30.22
CA CYS A 128 -14.65 -13.51 -29.34
C CYS A 128 -14.99 -12.03 -29.06
N GLY A 129 -14.01 -11.13 -29.24
CA GLY A 129 -14.16 -9.69 -29.05
C GLY A 129 -14.10 -9.22 -27.60
N LEU A 130 -13.92 -10.10 -26.61
CA LEU A 130 -13.88 -9.69 -25.20
C LEU A 130 -12.78 -8.66 -24.94
N CYS A 131 -11.56 -8.88 -25.42
CA CYS A 131 -10.45 -7.94 -25.24
C CYS A 131 -10.76 -6.55 -25.81
N VAL A 132 -11.31 -6.48 -27.04
CA VAL A 132 -11.71 -5.23 -27.70
C VAL A 132 -12.82 -4.53 -26.92
N ARG A 133 -13.84 -5.28 -26.50
CA ARG A 133 -14.99 -4.74 -25.78
C ARG A 133 -14.63 -4.28 -24.38
N VAL A 134 -13.81 -5.01 -23.64
CA VAL A 134 -13.32 -4.56 -22.33
C VAL A 134 -12.49 -3.28 -22.49
N CYS A 135 -11.59 -3.23 -23.48
CA CYS A 135 -10.77 -2.05 -23.73
C CYS A 135 -11.61 -0.81 -24.08
N ASN A 136 -12.67 -0.97 -24.87
CA ASN A 136 -13.50 0.14 -25.35
C ASN A 136 -14.67 0.48 -24.40
N GLU A 137 -15.46 -0.52 -24.00
CA GLU A 137 -16.72 -0.34 -23.25
C GLU A 137 -16.50 -0.24 -21.75
N VAL A 138 -15.53 -0.96 -21.17
CA VAL A 138 -15.28 -0.96 -19.70
C VAL A 138 -14.20 0.05 -19.34
N MET A 139 -13.04 -0.07 -19.98
CA MET A 139 -11.88 0.76 -19.67
C MET A 139 -11.95 2.15 -20.32
N ARG A 140 -12.79 2.34 -21.35
CA ARG A 140 -12.93 3.59 -22.12
C ARG A 140 -11.60 4.06 -22.75
N VAL A 141 -10.72 3.12 -23.09
CA VAL A 141 -9.41 3.40 -23.70
C VAL A 141 -9.48 3.22 -25.22
N GLY A 142 -9.99 2.09 -25.70
CA GLY A 142 -10.13 1.83 -27.15
C GLY A 142 -8.80 1.63 -27.90
N ALA A 143 -7.75 1.12 -27.26
CA ALA A 143 -6.43 0.93 -27.86
C ALA A 143 -6.34 -0.20 -28.91
N ILE A 144 -7.30 -1.14 -28.91
CA ILE A 144 -7.32 -2.29 -29.82
C ILE A 144 -8.70 -2.45 -30.47
N GLY A 145 -8.72 -3.01 -31.67
CA GLY A 145 -9.94 -3.24 -32.43
C GLY A 145 -9.85 -4.45 -33.36
N PHE A 146 -10.92 -4.70 -34.10
CA PHE A 146 -10.91 -5.69 -35.17
C PHE A 146 -10.44 -5.05 -36.48
N ALA A 147 -9.45 -5.66 -37.12
CA ALA A 147 -9.02 -5.32 -38.47
C ALA A 147 -9.46 -6.39 -39.48
N ASN A 148 -9.50 -6.01 -40.77
CA ASN A 148 -9.90 -6.86 -41.90
C ASN A 148 -11.34 -7.41 -41.80
N ARG A 149 -11.70 -8.35 -42.68
CA ARG A 149 -13.01 -9.02 -42.74
C ARG A 149 -12.88 -10.50 -43.07
N GLY A 150 -13.90 -11.28 -42.68
CA GLY A 150 -13.99 -12.70 -42.97
C GLY A 150 -12.80 -13.49 -42.42
N ALA A 151 -12.24 -14.39 -43.24
CA ALA A 151 -11.15 -15.27 -42.82
C ALA A 151 -9.79 -14.59 -42.58
N LYS A 152 -9.69 -13.27 -42.76
CA LYS A 152 -8.50 -12.44 -42.47
C LYS A 152 -8.67 -11.57 -41.21
N MET A 153 -9.81 -11.66 -40.53
CA MET A 153 -10.10 -10.87 -39.34
C MET A 153 -9.11 -11.19 -38.23
N GLU A 154 -8.61 -10.13 -37.58
CA GLU A 154 -7.64 -10.20 -36.48
C GLU A 154 -7.91 -9.09 -35.47
N VAL A 155 -7.47 -9.28 -34.22
CA VAL A 155 -7.47 -8.23 -33.20
C VAL A 155 -6.10 -7.57 -33.22
N THR A 156 -6.05 -6.26 -33.39
CA THR A 156 -4.78 -5.53 -33.49
C THR A 156 -4.98 -4.06 -33.12
N PRO A 157 -3.93 -3.35 -32.67
CA PRO A 157 -3.94 -1.90 -32.61
C PRO A 157 -4.26 -1.25 -33.98
N PRO A 158 -4.78 -0.01 -34.00
CA PRO A 158 -4.97 0.73 -35.25
C PRO A 158 -3.69 0.76 -36.09
N TYR A 159 -3.81 0.49 -37.39
CA TYR A 159 -2.67 0.44 -38.34
C TYR A 159 -1.56 -0.56 -37.99
N LYS A 160 -1.78 -1.47 -37.03
CA LYS A 160 -0.76 -2.37 -36.47
C LYS A 160 0.39 -1.62 -35.78
N GLU A 161 0.13 -0.40 -35.32
CA GLU A 161 1.07 0.43 -34.58
C GLU A 161 0.58 0.61 -33.14
N PHE A 162 1.51 0.66 -32.18
CA PHE A 162 1.14 0.80 -30.78
C PHE A 162 0.39 2.11 -30.54
N SER A 163 -0.73 1.99 -29.84
CA SER A 163 -1.60 3.14 -29.58
C SER A 163 -1.11 3.93 -28.38
N GLU A 164 -0.90 5.24 -28.55
CA GLU A 164 -0.52 6.15 -27.47
C GLU A 164 -1.57 6.25 -26.35
N VAL A 165 -2.83 5.90 -26.64
CA VAL A 165 -3.90 5.89 -25.63
C VAL A 165 -3.82 4.66 -24.71
N CYS A 166 -3.04 3.62 -25.07
CA CYS A 166 -2.92 2.43 -24.24
C CYS A 166 -2.27 2.75 -22.88
N THR A 167 -3.00 2.49 -21.80
CA THR A 167 -2.53 2.73 -20.41
C THR A 167 -1.91 1.50 -19.76
N THR A 168 -1.62 0.44 -20.55
CA THR A 168 -1.05 -0.84 -20.08
C THR A 168 -1.78 -1.49 -18.89
N CYS A 169 -3.08 -1.26 -18.77
CA CYS A 169 -3.91 -1.78 -17.67
C CYS A 169 -4.12 -3.32 -17.66
N GLY A 170 -3.72 -4.03 -18.71
CA GLY A 170 -3.82 -5.50 -18.78
C GLY A 170 -5.22 -6.10 -18.93
N ALA A 171 -6.30 -5.30 -18.88
CA ALA A 171 -7.67 -5.79 -18.88
C ALA A 171 -8.04 -6.64 -20.12
N CYS A 172 -7.46 -6.33 -21.28
CA CYS A 172 -7.63 -7.09 -22.52
C CYS A 172 -6.97 -8.47 -22.48
N ALA A 173 -5.79 -8.58 -21.87
CA ALA A 173 -5.09 -9.85 -21.68
C ALA A 173 -5.81 -10.70 -20.63
N TYR A 174 -6.17 -10.10 -19.49
CA TYR A 174 -6.88 -10.77 -18.41
C TYR A 174 -8.25 -11.32 -18.83
N SER A 175 -9.01 -10.58 -19.64
CA SER A 175 -10.33 -11.00 -20.12
C SER A 175 -10.30 -11.99 -21.29
N CYS A 176 -9.12 -12.32 -21.82
CA CYS A 176 -8.99 -13.22 -22.97
C CYS A 176 -9.15 -14.68 -22.53
N PRO A 177 -10.21 -15.39 -22.97
CA PRO A 177 -10.48 -16.76 -22.51
C PRO A 177 -9.47 -17.78 -23.05
N THR A 178 -8.68 -17.43 -24.06
CA THR A 178 -7.74 -18.35 -24.73
C THR A 178 -6.28 -17.96 -24.53
N GLY A 179 -6.00 -16.87 -23.81
CA GLY A 179 -4.63 -16.35 -23.64
C GLY A 179 -3.97 -15.89 -24.94
N ALA A 180 -4.76 -15.53 -25.96
CA ALA A 180 -4.28 -15.18 -27.30
C ALA A 180 -3.78 -13.74 -27.48
N ILE A 181 -3.78 -12.94 -26.41
CA ILE A 181 -3.36 -11.54 -26.45
C ILE A 181 -2.59 -11.24 -25.17
N THR A 182 -1.39 -10.69 -25.31
CA THR A 182 -0.60 -10.19 -24.17
C THR A 182 -0.46 -8.67 -24.23
N VAL A 183 0.04 -8.06 -23.15
CA VAL A 183 0.15 -6.58 -23.10
C VAL A 183 1.32 -6.10 -23.96
N GLU A 184 2.37 -6.91 -24.06
CA GLU A 184 3.58 -6.65 -24.84
C GLU A 184 3.29 -6.65 -26.35
N GLU A 185 2.27 -7.39 -26.79
CA GLU A 185 1.82 -7.42 -28.20
C GLU A 185 1.05 -6.15 -28.61
N ILE A 186 0.56 -5.37 -27.65
CA ILE A 186 -0.35 -4.24 -27.89
C ILE A 186 0.23 -2.89 -27.47
N SER A 187 1.34 -2.88 -26.73
CA SER A 187 2.00 -1.65 -26.29
C SER A 187 3.49 -1.85 -26.10
N GLU A 188 4.27 -0.85 -26.49
CA GLU A 188 5.69 -0.71 -26.13
C GLU A 188 5.91 -0.21 -24.69
N ARG A 189 4.85 0.26 -24.02
CA ARG A 189 4.95 0.75 -22.65
C ARG A 189 5.13 -0.41 -21.69
N THR A 190 6.02 -0.23 -20.70
CA THR A 190 6.18 -1.20 -19.63
C THR A 190 4.92 -1.24 -18.77
N VAL A 191 4.47 -2.45 -18.42
CA VAL A 191 3.43 -2.63 -17.41
C VAL A 191 4.00 -2.17 -16.08
N ASN A 192 3.37 -1.17 -15.46
CA ASN A 192 3.72 -0.74 -14.11
C ASN A 192 2.68 -1.32 -13.13
N PRO A 193 2.94 -2.48 -12.51
CA PRO A 193 2.00 -3.06 -11.58
C PRO A 193 1.91 -2.21 -10.31
N LEU A 194 0.73 -2.18 -9.70
CA LEU A 194 0.56 -1.59 -8.37
C LEU A 194 1.22 -2.51 -7.35
N LEU A 195 2.22 -1.98 -6.66
CA LEU A 195 2.97 -2.71 -5.65
C LEU A 195 2.32 -2.55 -4.28
N SER A 196 2.32 -3.63 -3.49
CA SER A 196 1.77 -3.62 -2.13
C SER A 196 2.70 -2.87 -1.18
N GLU A 197 2.23 -1.77 -0.61
CA GLU A 197 2.97 -0.96 0.36
C GLU A 197 3.23 -1.77 1.63
N PHE A 198 2.22 -2.51 2.11
CA PHE A 198 2.35 -3.38 3.29
C PHE A 198 3.38 -4.51 3.11
N ASN A 199 3.55 -4.99 1.87
CA ASN A 199 4.54 -6.01 1.52
C ASN A 199 5.82 -5.43 0.92
N GLU A 200 6.10 -4.13 1.13
CA GLU A 200 7.35 -3.47 0.73
C GLU A 200 7.70 -3.65 -0.77
N GLY A 201 6.66 -3.67 -1.60
CA GLY A 201 6.74 -3.85 -3.04
C GLY A 201 7.20 -5.22 -3.54
N LEU A 202 7.21 -6.24 -2.68
CA LEU A 202 7.55 -7.62 -3.06
C LEU A 202 6.44 -8.37 -3.79
N GLU A 203 5.22 -7.83 -3.78
CA GLU A 203 4.09 -8.37 -4.55
C GLU A 203 3.24 -7.24 -5.11
N THR A 204 2.44 -7.60 -6.11
CA THR A 204 1.45 -6.71 -6.71
C THR A 204 0.13 -6.78 -5.96
N ARG A 205 -0.61 -5.67 -5.86
CA ARG A 205 -1.96 -5.63 -5.30
C ARG A 205 -3.00 -5.08 -6.29
N PRO A 206 -4.28 -5.44 -6.17
CA PRO A 206 -5.36 -4.77 -6.89
C PRO A 206 -5.65 -3.36 -6.34
N CYS A 207 -6.44 -2.56 -7.09
CA CYS A 207 -6.88 -1.24 -6.64
C CYS A 207 -7.88 -1.29 -5.47
N ILE A 208 -8.68 -2.36 -5.37
CA ILE A 208 -9.53 -2.62 -4.21
C ILE A 208 -8.89 -3.74 -3.38
N TYR A 209 -8.47 -3.44 -2.16
CA TYR A 209 -7.64 -4.34 -1.36
C TYR A 209 -7.92 -4.20 0.13
N ILE A 210 -7.54 -5.21 0.89
CA ILE A 210 -7.43 -5.14 2.36
C ILE A 210 -5.93 -5.10 2.64
N PRO A 211 -5.41 -4.17 3.46
CA PRO A 211 -3.97 -3.99 3.66
C PRO A 211 -3.25 -5.29 4.06
N PHE A 212 -3.85 -6.07 4.96
CA PHE A 212 -3.38 -7.39 5.36
C PHE A 212 -4.52 -8.24 5.95
N PRO A 213 -4.39 -9.58 6.04
CA PRO A 213 -5.51 -10.45 6.40
C PRO A 213 -6.11 -10.22 7.81
N GLN A 214 -5.33 -9.65 8.74
CA GLN A 214 -5.74 -9.35 10.11
C GLN A 214 -5.99 -7.85 10.35
N ALA A 215 -6.22 -7.07 9.30
CA ALA A 215 -6.49 -5.63 9.42
C ALA A 215 -7.69 -5.38 10.35
N VAL A 216 -7.60 -4.30 11.14
CA VAL A 216 -8.68 -3.85 12.04
C VAL A 216 -8.90 -2.35 11.81
N PRO A 217 -10.08 -1.92 11.33
CA PRO A 217 -11.20 -2.76 10.87
C PRO A 217 -10.82 -3.61 9.63
N ASN A 218 -11.41 -4.81 9.53
CA ASN A 218 -11.16 -5.71 8.39
C ASN A 218 -12.05 -5.32 7.19
N THR A 219 -11.80 -4.13 6.65
CA THR A 219 -12.60 -3.52 5.59
C THR A 219 -11.75 -3.22 4.37
N PRO A 220 -12.23 -3.54 3.14
CA PRO A 220 -11.51 -3.21 1.92
C PRO A 220 -11.51 -1.70 1.66
N VAL A 221 -10.45 -1.21 1.06
CA VAL A 221 -10.26 0.19 0.63
C VAL A 221 -10.07 0.22 -0.88
N ILE A 222 -10.59 1.27 -1.53
CA ILE A 222 -10.36 1.54 -2.94
C ILE A 222 -9.29 2.63 -3.06
N ASP A 223 -8.18 2.28 -3.69
CA ASP A 223 -7.15 3.22 -4.13
C ASP A 223 -7.73 4.12 -5.24
N ARG A 224 -8.15 5.33 -4.85
CA ARG A 224 -8.77 6.31 -5.76
C ARG A 224 -7.82 6.79 -6.85
N GLU A 225 -6.53 6.92 -6.54
CA GLU A 225 -5.53 7.43 -7.46
C GLU A 225 -5.28 6.49 -8.62
N ASN A 226 -5.41 5.17 -8.40
CA ASN A 226 -5.15 4.15 -9.41
C ASN A 226 -6.41 3.50 -9.99
N CYS A 227 -7.55 3.58 -9.30
CA CYS A 227 -8.79 2.97 -9.72
C CYS A 227 -9.34 3.57 -11.03
N MET A 228 -9.66 2.68 -11.97
CA MET A 228 -10.15 3.06 -13.29
C MET A 228 -11.54 3.69 -13.27
N TYR A 229 -12.37 3.44 -12.25
CA TYR A 229 -13.62 4.17 -12.07
C TYR A 229 -13.36 5.66 -11.88
N PHE A 230 -12.45 6.04 -10.99
CA PHE A 230 -12.17 7.45 -10.72
C PHE A 230 -11.38 8.11 -11.86
N LYS A 231 -10.59 7.34 -12.63
CA LYS A 231 -9.90 7.85 -13.82
C LYS A 231 -10.80 8.05 -15.04
N THR A 232 -11.76 7.15 -15.29
CA THR A 232 -12.53 7.14 -16.56
C THR A 232 -14.04 7.25 -16.39
N GLY A 233 -14.55 7.18 -15.16
CA GLY A 233 -15.97 7.30 -14.81
C GLY A 233 -16.82 6.04 -15.06
N ASN A 234 -16.22 4.91 -15.47
CA ASN A 234 -17.01 3.81 -16.05
C ASN A 234 -16.75 2.41 -15.49
N CYS A 235 -15.54 2.09 -15.01
CA CYS A 235 -15.24 0.73 -14.53
C CYS A 235 -16.00 0.38 -13.24
N LYS A 236 -16.99 -0.52 -13.31
CA LYS A 236 -17.82 -0.95 -12.16
C LYS A 236 -17.75 -2.45 -11.86
N VAL A 237 -16.66 -3.10 -12.28
CA VAL A 237 -16.53 -4.56 -12.18
C VAL A 237 -16.64 -5.03 -10.72
N CYS A 238 -15.98 -4.35 -9.79
CA CYS A 238 -16.05 -4.69 -8.37
C CYS A 238 -17.46 -4.55 -7.79
N GLU A 239 -18.22 -3.51 -8.18
CA GLU A 239 -19.64 -3.34 -7.80
C GLU A 239 -20.49 -4.54 -8.27
N THR A 240 -20.29 -5.00 -9.51
CA THR A 240 -21.09 -6.11 -10.09
C THR A 240 -20.90 -7.46 -9.38
N VAL A 241 -19.73 -7.69 -8.77
CA VAL A 241 -19.41 -8.94 -8.06
C VAL A 241 -19.63 -8.85 -6.55
N CYS A 242 -19.80 -7.65 -6.01
CA CYS A 242 -20.01 -7.40 -4.58
C CYS A 242 -21.44 -7.79 -4.17
N GLN A 243 -21.62 -9.00 -3.65
CA GLN A 243 -22.93 -9.47 -3.17
C GLN A 243 -23.56 -8.55 -2.10
N PRO A 244 -22.80 -8.02 -1.10
CA PRO A 244 -23.36 -7.10 -0.11
C PRO A 244 -23.72 -5.72 -0.67
N LYS A 245 -23.32 -5.39 -1.91
CA LYS A 245 -23.48 -4.05 -2.51
C LYS A 245 -22.88 -2.93 -1.65
N ALA A 246 -21.71 -3.19 -1.06
CA ALA A 246 -21.04 -2.27 -0.13
C ALA A 246 -20.18 -1.19 -0.82
N ILE A 247 -20.01 -1.24 -2.13
CA ILE A 247 -19.16 -0.29 -2.86
C ILE A 247 -19.95 0.97 -3.16
N VAL A 248 -19.51 2.09 -2.59
CA VAL A 248 -20.07 3.43 -2.79
C VAL A 248 -18.96 4.31 -3.36
N TYR A 249 -19.15 4.84 -4.56
CA TYR A 249 -18.10 5.58 -5.25
C TYR A 249 -18.13 7.09 -4.97
N ASP A 250 -19.32 7.60 -4.68
CA ASP A 250 -19.67 9.00 -4.42
C ASP A 250 -19.59 9.38 -2.94
N GLU A 251 -18.99 8.52 -2.11
CA GLU A 251 -18.69 8.85 -0.72
C GLU A 251 -17.62 9.97 -0.67
N GLU A 252 -17.93 11.06 0.01
CA GLU A 252 -17.04 12.22 0.16
C GLU A 252 -16.40 12.24 1.54
N ASP A 253 -15.22 12.86 1.62
CA ASP A 253 -14.53 13.04 2.89
C ASP A 253 -15.37 13.93 3.81
N THR A 254 -15.53 13.51 5.05
CA THR A 254 -16.28 14.26 6.06
C THR A 254 -15.34 14.84 7.10
N ILE A 255 -15.57 16.11 7.45
CA ILE A 255 -14.86 16.75 8.56
C ILE A 255 -15.66 16.46 9.83
N VAL A 256 -15.01 15.78 10.78
CA VAL A 256 -15.55 15.54 12.11
C VAL A 256 -14.85 16.50 13.08
N GLU A 257 -15.64 17.29 13.80
CA GLU A 257 -15.15 18.19 14.84
C GLU A 257 -15.41 17.54 16.21
N GLU A 258 -14.34 17.35 16.98
CA GLU A 258 -14.37 16.74 18.31
C GLU A 258 -13.60 17.61 19.29
N ASP A 259 -14.21 17.92 20.43
CA ASP A 259 -13.56 18.63 21.52
C ASP A 259 -12.71 17.64 22.34
N VAL A 260 -11.39 17.83 22.29
CA VAL A 260 -10.43 16.97 23.00
C VAL A 260 -9.60 17.76 24.00
N GLY A 261 -9.43 17.21 25.20
CA GLY A 261 -8.61 17.84 26.26
C GLY A 261 -7.11 17.51 26.20
N ALA A 262 -6.73 16.48 25.42
CA ALA A 262 -5.34 16.08 25.24
C ALA A 262 -5.13 15.37 23.90
N ILE A 263 -3.93 15.50 23.33
CA ILE A 263 -3.52 14.85 22.08
C ILE A 263 -2.27 14.01 22.35
N VAL A 264 -2.27 12.75 21.91
CA VAL A 264 -1.09 11.87 21.96
C VAL A 264 -0.60 11.63 20.54
N VAL A 265 0.63 12.06 20.25
CA VAL A 265 1.26 11.89 18.94
C VAL A 265 2.06 10.59 18.92
N ALA A 266 1.58 9.63 18.14
CA ALA A 266 2.15 8.28 18.01
C ALA A 266 2.25 7.84 16.55
N THR A 267 2.71 8.74 15.67
CA THR A 267 2.70 8.57 14.20
C THR A 267 3.69 7.53 13.66
N GLY A 268 4.49 6.91 14.53
CA GLY A 268 5.38 5.83 14.13
C GLY A 268 6.69 6.32 13.50
N TYR A 269 7.16 5.60 12.50
CA TYR A 269 8.44 5.85 11.82
C TYR A 269 8.38 5.29 10.40
N ASP A 270 9.32 5.72 9.56
CA ASP A 270 9.59 5.11 8.24
C ASP A 270 11.04 4.63 8.15
N VAL A 271 11.34 3.82 7.14
CA VAL A 271 12.72 3.35 6.89
C VAL A 271 13.34 4.08 5.72
N MET A 272 14.64 4.34 5.81
CA MET A 272 15.42 4.90 4.71
C MET A 272 15.32 4.00 3.48
N ASN A 273 14.97 4.60 2.35
CA ASN A 273 14.99 3.92 1.06
C ASN A 273 16.44 3.50 0.75
N LYS A 274 16.64 2.22 0.48
CA LYS A 274 17.93 1.62 0.12
C LYS A 274 18.53 2.21 -1.17
N GLU A 275 17.72 2.76 -2.07
CA GLU A 275 18.16 3.42 -3.31
C GLU A 275 19.06 4.65 -3.04
N VAL A 276 18.94 5.26 -1.86
CA VAL A 276 19.76 6.41 -1.46
C VAL A 276 21.19 5.98 -1.07
N ILE A 277 21.42 4.69 -0.85
CA ILE A 277 22.69 4.13 -0.38
C ILE A 277 23.56 3.67 -1.56
N GLU A 278 24.21 4.63 -2.22
CA GLU A 278 24.96 4.44 -3.48
C GLU A 278 26.04 3.35 -3.40
N GLU A 279 26.74 3.19 -2.27
CA GLU A 279 27.82 2.20 -2.11
C GLU A 279 27.34 0.75 -2.22
N TYR A 280 26.03 0.53 -2.06
CA TYR A 280 25.41 -0.79 -2.10
C TYR A 280 24.75 -1.08 -3.46
N ASN A 281 24.90 -0.17 -4.44
CA ASN A 281 24.63 -0.33 -5.87
C ASN A 281 23.32 -1.10 -6.19
N TYR A 282 22.25 -0.72 -5.50
CA TYR A 282 20.98 -1.44 -5.46
C TYR A 282 20.31 -1.62 -6.82
N ASP A 283 20.31 -0.60 -7.68
CA ASP A 283 19.62 -0.62 -8.99
C ASP A 283 20.10 -1.74 -9.91
N SER A 284 21.29 -2.29 -9.64
CA SER A 284 21.86 -3.41 -10.38
C SER A 284 21.49 -4.79 -9.81
N CYS A 285 20.88 -4.88 -8.63
CA CYS A 285 20.70 -6.14 -7.92
C CYS A 285 19.36 -6.31 -7.16
N PRO A 286 18.37 -7.02 -7.73
CA PRO A 286 17.09 -7.30 -7.08
C PRO A 286 17.20 -8.13 -5.78
N ASP A 287 18.29 -8.90 -5.61
CA ASP A 287 18.52 -9.73 -4.42
C ASP A 287 19.18 -8.97 -3.25
N VAL A 288 19.32 -7.64 -3.36
CA VAL A 288 19.64 -6.74 -2.25
C VAL A 288 18.35 -6.12 -1.72
N ILE A 289 17.93 -6.52 -0.52
CA ILE A 289 16.64 -6.13 0.07
C ILE A 289 16.82 -5.42 1.41
N THR A 290 15.78 -4.72 1.88
CA THR A 290 15.77 -4.12 3.21
C THR A 290 15.43 -5.16 4.29
N GLY A 291 15.76 -4.85 5.55
CA GLY A 291 15.32 -5.66 6.69
C GLY A 291 13.80 -5.78 6.77
N LEU A 292 13.06 -4.74 6.38
CA LEU A 292 11.59 -4.77 6.37
C LEU A 292 11.05 -5.67 5.25
N GLN A 293 11.64 -5.64 4.06
CA GLN A 293 11.35 -6.61 3.00
C GLN A 293 11.61 -8.05 3.48
N PHE A 294 12.72 -8.29 4.19
CA PHE A 294 13.01 -9.62 4.74
C PHE A 294 11.99 -10.07 5.80
N GLU A 295 11.49 -9.17 6.66
CA GLU A 295 10.37 -9.48 7.56
C GLU A 295 9.14 -9.96 6.78
N ARG A 296 8.82 -9.29 5.66
CA ARG A 296 7.66 -9.67 4.84
C ARG A 296 7.87 -11.07 4.25
N LEU A 297 9.07 -11.41 3.78
CA LEU A 297 9.40 -12.77 3.30
C LEU A 297 9.29 -13.84 4.38
N LEU A 298 9.69 -13.53 5.63
CA LEU A 298 9.59 -14.46 6.77
C LEU A 298 8.14 -14.63 7.26
N SER A 299 7.27 -13.65 7.01
CA SER A 299 5.89 -13.65 7.49
C SER A 299 5.05 -14.73 6.80
N ALA A 300 4.32 -15.53 7.59
CA ALA A 300 3.39 -16.53 7.06
C ALA A 300 2.25 -15.93 6.23
N SER A 301 1.86 -14.68 6.53
CA SER A 301 0.88 -13.89 5.76
C SER A 301 1.57 -12.91 4.79
N GLY A 302 2.86 -13.11 4.53
CA GLY A 302 3.63 -12.36 3.56
C GLY A 302 3.50 -12.91 2.13
N PRO A 303 4.16 -12.26 1.17
CA PRO A 303 4.00 -12.53 -0.26
C PRO A 303 4.45 -13.94 -0.67
N THR A 304 5.32 -14.56 0.13
CA THR A 304 5.87 -15.90 -0.12
C THR A 304 5.38 -16.95 0.86
N GLY A 305 4.37 -16.64 1.70
CA GLY A 305 3.83 -17.56 2.69
C GLY A 305 4.84 -18.00 3.75
N GLY A 306 5.84 -17.17 4.06
CA GLY A 306 6.92 -17.47 5.00
C GLY A 306 8.05 -18.32 4.41
N GLU A 307 8.12 -18.46 3.09
CA GLU A 307 9.29 -19.02 2.39
C GLU A 307 10.26 -17.91 1.99
N VAL A 308 11.52 -18.00 2.44
CA VAL A 308 12.55 -17.05 2.04
C VAL A 308 12.93 -17.33 0.58
N LYS A 309 12.50 -16.46 -0.33
CA LYS A 309 12.75 -16.56 -1.78
C LYS A 309 13.44 -15.30 -2.28
N ARG A 310 14.41 -15.49 -3.17
CA ARG A 310 15.10 -14.44 -3.91
C ARG A 310 14.10 -13.67 -4.80
N PRO A 311 14.06 -12.33 -4.73
CA PRO A 311 13.24 -11.52 -5.63
C PRO A 311 13.58 -11.72 -7.11
N SER A 312 14.83 -12.06 -7.46
CA SER A 312 15.25 -12.21 -8.85
C SER A 312 14.65 -13.42 -9.58
N ASP A 313 14.62 -14.58 -8.93
CA ASP A 313 14.32 -15.86 -9.58
C ASP A 313 13.45 -16.82 -8.73
N GLY A 314 13.01 -16.39 -7.54
CA GLY A 314 12.15 -17.16 -6.65
C GLY A 314 12.84 -18.34 -5.96
N LYS A 315 14.16 -18.54 -6.12
CA LYS A 315 14.89 -19.63 -5.46
C LYS A 315 15.15 -19.32 -3.99
N VAL A 316 15.31 -20.37 -3.19
CA VAL A 316 15.69 -20.26 -1.78
C VAL A 316 17.19 -19.92 -1.70
N PRO A 317 17.58 -18.79 -1.08
CA PRO A 317 19.00 -18.45 -0.93
C PRO A 317 19.67 -19.39 0.08
N LYS A 318 20.95 -19.72 -0.15
CA LYS A 318 21.79 -20.53 0.74
C LYS A 318 22.76 -19.67 1.53
N GLU A 319 23.42 -18.72 0.89
CA GLU A 319 24.26 -17.73 1.57
C GLU A 319 23.54 -16.38 1.69
N VAL A 320 23.23 -15.95 2.92
CA VAL A 320 22.57 -14.65 3.19
C VAL A 320 23.48 -13.76 4.02
N VAL A 321 23.71 -12.54 3.55
CA VAL A 321 24.52 -11.55 4.25
C VAL A 321 23.64 -10.43 4.78
N PHE A 322 23.72 -10.17 6.08
CA PHE A 322 23.06 -9.05 6.73
C PHE A 322 24.07 -7.92 6.98
N VAL A 323 23.70 -6.71 6.59
CA VAL A 323 24.53 -5.51 6.70
C VAL A 323 23.93 -4.57 7.73
N GLN A 324 24.59 -4.47 8.89
CA GLN A 324 24.18 -3.55 9.96
C GLN A 324 24.47 -2.09 9.58
N CYS A 325 23.73 -1.20 10.24
CA CYS A 325 23.98 0.25 10.18
C CYS A 325 23.92 0.83 8.75
N ALA A 326 23.12 0.25 7.85
CA ALA A 326 22.96 0.79 6.50
C ALA A 326 22.25 2.16 6.59
N GLY A 327 22.99 3.25 6.36
CA GLY A 327 22.48 4.62 6.48
C GLY A 327 22.35 5.15 7.92
N SER A 328 22.77 4.39 8.94
CA SER A 328 22.78 4.81 10.35
C SER A 328 24.21 4.91 10.88
N ARG A 329 24.46 5.84 11.80
CA ARG A 329 25.81 6.12 12.35
C ARG A 329 26.81 6.54 11.27
N GLU A 330 26.33 7.31 10.31
CA GLU A 330 27.07 7.81 9.15
C GLU A 330 26.96 9.34 9.02
N PRO A 331 27.55 10.12 9.94
CA PRO A 331 27.37 11.57 10.01
C PRO A 331 27.82 12.31 8.73
N GLU A 332 28.76 11.76 7.97
CA GLU A 332 29.30 12.38 6.77
C GLU A 332 28.40 12.21 5.53
N ARG A 333 27.50 11.22 5.53
CA ARG A 333 26.76 10.81 4.32
C ARG A 333 25.26 10.63 4.55
N TYR A 334 24.85 10.11 5.70
CA TYR A 334 23.47 9.76 6.03
C TYR A 334 23.13 10.18 7.47
N GLN A 335 22.51 9.30 8.27
CA GLN A 335 22.05 9.64 9.61
C GLN A 335 23.15 9.47 10.66
N PRO A 336 23.44 10.46 11.52
CA PRO A 336 24.50 10.39 12.51
C PRO A 336 24.14 9.50 13.72
N TYR A 337 22.85 9.25 13.93
CA TYR A 337 22.33 8.49 15.07
C TYR A 337 22.23 6.99 14.80
N CYS A 338 22.00 6.23 15.86
CA CYS A 338 21.74 4.80 15.79
C CYS A 338 20.24 4.53 15.75
N SER A 339 19.81 3.69 14.80
CA SER A 339 18.41 3.24 14.69
C SER A 339 17.98 2.22 15.76
N LYS A 340 18.85 1.94 16.74
CA LYS A 340 18.63 1.15 17.97
C LYS A 340 18.24 -0.33 17.82
N ILE A 341 17.27 -0.64 16.97
CA ILE A 341 16.65 -1.97 16.87
C ILE A 341 17.32 -2.89 15.83
N CYS A 342 18.13 -2.32 14.92
CA CYS A 342 18.72 -3.05 13.79
C CYS A 342 19.63 -4.21 14.20
N CYS A 343 20.38 -4.09 15.29
CA CYS A 343 21.16 -5.20 15.82
C CYS A 343 20.26 -6.39 16.16
N MET A 344 19.15 -6.13 16.86
CA MET A 344 18.30 -7.17 17.42
C MET A 344 17.38 -7.81 16.38
N TYR A 345 16.74 -7.03 15.51
CA TYR A 345 15.92 -7.65 14.46
C TYR A 345 16.77 -8.45 13.47
N THR A 346 18.02 -8.04 13.22
CA THR A 346 18.90 -8.79 12.32
C THR A 346 19.29 -10.14 12.92
N VAL A 347 19.55 -10.20 14.24
CA VAL A 347 19.76 -11.48 14.93
C VAL A 347 18.51 -12.34 14.80
N LYS A 348 17.32 -11.76 15.02
CA LYS A 348 16.03 -12.46 14.85
C LYS A 348 15.87 -13.00 13.43
N HIS A 349 16.17 -12.18 12.42
CA HIS A 349 16.11 -12.56 11.00
C HIS A 349 17.05 -13.72 10.68
N ALA A 350 18.30 -13.65 11.14
CA ALA A 350 19.29 -14.69 10.91
C ALA A 350 18.87 -16.02 11.55
N MET A 351 18.35 -15.99 12.77
CA MET A 351 17.81 -17.18 13.45
C MET A 351 16.60 -17.76 12.72
N LEU A 352 15.59 -16.93 12.40
CA LEU A 352 14.39 -17.38 11.70
C LEU A 352 14.71 -17.93 10.30
N TYR A 353 15.66 -17.30 9.61
CA TYR A 353 16.21 -17.82 8.36
C TYR A 353 16.81 -19.21 8.55
N LYS A 354 17.68 -19.41 9.55
CA LYS A 354 18.29 -20.71 9.85
C LYS A 354 17.26 -21.79 10.20
N HIS A 355 16.19 -21.41 10.90
CA HIS A 355 15.09 -22.33 11.24
C HIS A 355 14.23 -22.70 10.02
N ARG A 356 14.20 -21.86 8.98
CA ARG A 356 13.44 -22.13 7.75
C ARG A 356 14.28 -22.77 6.65
N VAL A 357 15.57 -22.45 6.61
CA VAL A 357 16.58 -22.90 5.64
C VAL A 357 17.74 -23.50 6.43
N HIS A 358 17.57 -24.75 6.88
CA HIS A 358 18.49 -25.42 7.81
C HIS A 358 19.93 -25.54 7.28
N ASP A 359 20.09 -25.72 5.97
CA ASP A 359 21.38 -25.80 5.29
C ASP A 359 21.90 -24.43 4.83
N GLY A 360 21.18 -23.34 5.11
CA GLY A 360 21.59 -21.98 4.80
C GLY A 360 22.60 -21.42 5.81
N GLN A 361 23.46 -20.51 5.36
CA GLN A 361 24.45 -19.84 6.18
C GLN A 361 24.18 -18.33 6.24
N PRO A 362 23.78 -17.81 7.42
CA PRO A 362 23.71 -16.38 7.65
C PRO A 362 25.06 -15.79 8.08
N TYR A 363 25.38 -14.62 7.55
CA TYR A 363 26.54 -13.80 7.92
C TYR A 363 26.09 -12.41 8.34
N ILE A 364 26.61 -11.85 9.43
CA ILE A 364 26.27 -10.51 9.90
C ILE A 364 27.52 -9.64 9.94
N PHE A 365 27.54 -8.58 9.13
CA PHE A 365 28.55 -7.52 9.22
C PHE A 365 28.08 -6.44 10.19
N TYR A 366 28.92 -6.10 11.16
CA TYR A 366 28.57 -5.14 12.22
C TYR A 366 29.77 -4.27 12.65
N ILE A 367 29.49 -3.11 13.24
CA ILE A 367 30.51 -2.26 13.90
C ILE A 367 30.58 -2.61 15.39
N ASP A 368 29.42 -2.48 16.06
CA ASP A 368 29.19 -2.86 17.46
C ASP A 368 27.84 -3.57 17.54
N ILE A 369 27.73 -4.58 18.41
CA ILE A 369 26.45 -5.20 18.74
C ILE A 369 25.82 -4.40 19.88
N ARG A 370 24.60 -3.90 19.67
CA ARG A 370 23.86 -3.11 20.66
C ARG A 370 22.68 -3.90 21.22
N SER A 371 22.97 -4.73 22.21
CA SER A 371 22.05 -5.65 22.91
C SER A 371 21.60 -5.09 24.27
N GLY A 372 21.20 -3.81 24.33
CA GLY A 372 20.97 -3.09 25.60
C GLY A 372 19.70 -3.45 26.39
N GLY A 373 18.89 -4.40 25.93
CA GLY A 373 17.63 -4.82 26.57
C GLY A 373 17.78 -6.07 27.43
N LYS A 374 16.77 -6.37 28.26
CA LYS A 374 16.74 -7.59 29.06
C LYS A 374 16.69 -8.82 28.16
N GLY A 375 17.65 -9.73 28.29
CA GLY A 375 17.71 -10.96 27.49
C GLY A 375 18.31 -10.77 26.09
N TYR A 376 18.74 -9.57 25.72
CA TYR A 376 19.21 -9.28 24.36
C TYR A 376 20.60 -9.83 24.10
N GLU A 377 21.48 -9.83 25.10
CA GLU A 377 22.82 -10.40 24.97
C GLU A 377 22.74 -11.93 24.85
N GLU A 378 21.92 -12.55 25.69
CA GLU A 378 21.64 -13.99 25.64
C GLU A 378 21.01 -14.40 24.30
N PHE A 379 20.21 -13.51 23.70
CA PHE A 379 19.64 -13.71 22.37
C PHE A 379 20.70 -13.74 21.27
N VAL A 380 21.71 -12.85 21.35
CA VAL A 380 22.85 -12.83 20.41
C VAL A 380 23.74 -14.07 20.59
N GLN A 381 24.01 -14.45 21.84
CA GLN A 381 24.79 -15.66 22.15
C GLN A 381 24.13 -16.90 21.58
N ARG A 382 22.83 -17.06 21.79
CA ARG A 382 22.05 -18.17 21.24
C ARG A 382 22.13 -18.27 19.72
N ALA A 383 22.04 -17.14 19.01
CA ALA A 383 22.16 -17.13 17.56
C ALA A 383 23.54 -17.63 17.08
N THR A 384 24.59 -17.36 17.85
CA THR A 384 25.95 -17.81 17.53
C THR A 384 26.15 -19.28 17.89
N ASP A 385 25.78 -19.67 19.11
CA ASP A 385 26.08 -20.98 19.70
C ASP A 385 25.18 -22.10 19.19
N GLU A 386 23.88 -21.81 18.98
CA GLU A 386 22.88 -22.82 18.59
C GLU A 386 22.59 -22.79 17.09
N ASP A 387 22.50 -21.61 16.48
CA ASP A 387 22.10 -21.44 15.08
C ASP A 387 23.30 -21.27 14.11
N GLY A 388 24.53 -21.15 14.65
CA GLY A 388 25.76 -21.05 13.84
C GLY A 388 25.83 -19.78 12.99
N VAL A 389 25.23 -18.68 13.46
CA VAL A 389 25.31 -17.38 12.79
C VAL A 389 26.74 -16.84 12.89
N LEU A 390 27.33 -16.44 11.76
CA LEU A 390 28.70 -15.93 11.71
C LEU A 390 28.72 -14.40 11.72
N TYR A 391 29.55 -13.83 12.58
CA TYR A 391 29.67 -12.39 12.76
C TYR A 391 31.02 -11.88 12.28
N PHE A 392 31.03 -10.82 11.48
CA PHE A 392 32.22 -10.12 11.03
C PHE A 392 32.21 -8.70 11.55
N ARG A 393 33.23 -8.34 12.34
CA ARG A 393 33.34 -6.99 12.89
C ARG A 393 33.98 -6.06 11.87
N GLY A 394 33.16 -5.41 11.07
CA GLY A 394 33.55 -4.29 10.22
C GLY A 394 32.41 -3.90 9.30
N LYS A 395 32.49 -2.68 8.78
CA LYS A 395 31.48 -2.16 7.86
C LYS A 395 31.72 -2.74 6.46
N VAL A 396 30.63 -3.08 5.77
CA VAL A 396 30.66 -3.42 4.34
C VAL A 396 31.07 -2.18 3.56
N SER A 397 32.06 -2.34 2.68
CA SER A 397 32.59 -1.26 1.86
C SER A 397 31.84 -1.13 0.53
N LYS A 398 31.49 -2.25 -0.10
CA LYS A 398 30.82 -2.27 -1.40
C LYS A 398 30.01 -3.54 -1.61
N ILE A 399 28.89 -3.41 -2.32
CA ILE A 399 28.11 -4.54 -2.84
C ILE A 399 28.00 -4.38 -4.36
N PHE A 400 28.18 -5.47 -5.11
CA PHE A 400 28.05 -5.49 -6.57
C PHE A 400 27.71 -6.90 -7.07
N GLN A 401 27.34 -7.03 -8.35
CA GLN A 401 27.09 -8.33 -8.97
C GLN A 401 28.29 -8.83 -9.77
N GLU A 402 28.56 -10.12 -9.66
CA GLU A 402 29.55 -10.84 -10.47
C GLU A 402 29.01 -12.25 -10.74
N ASP A 403 29.03 -12.70 -12.01
CA ASP A 403 28.55 -14.02 -12.43
C ASP A 403 27.14 -14.42 -11.92
N GLY A 404 26.23 -13.44 -11.79
CA GLY A 404 24.86 -13.66 -11.32
C GLY A 404 24.71 -13.90 -9.82
N ARG A 405 25.77 -13.66 -9.04
CA ARG A 405 25.77 -13.66 -7.56
C ARG A 405 26.07 -12.28 -7.01
N VAL A 406 25.65 -12.04 -5.76
CA VAL A 406 25.91 -10.78 -5.06
C VAL A 406 27.22 -10.90 -4.31
N VAL A 407 28.20 -10.07 -4.66
CA VAL A 407 29.51 -10.05 -3.98
C VAL A 407 29.51 -8.95 -2.92
N VAL A 408 29.81 -9.32 -1.69
CA VAL A 408 29.91 -8.40 -0.55
C VAL A 408 31.36 -8.26 -0.13
N TRP A 409 31.88 -7.04 -0.22
CA TRP A 409 33.21 -6.68 0.27
C TRP A 409 33.12 -6.04 1.64
N GLY A 410 33.83 -6.61 2.61
CA GLY A 410 33.92 -6.08 3.95
C GLY A 410 35.31 -6.25 4.54
N ALA A 411 35.46 -5.83 5.79
CA ALA A 411 36.66 -6.08 6.56
C ALA A 411 36.27 -6.75 7.87
N ASP A 412 37.09 -7.69 8.32
CA ASP A 412 37.07 -8.15 9.69
C ASP A 412 38.20 -7.44 10.45
N THR A 413 37.82 -6.44 11.22
CA THR A 413 38.74 -5.62 12.01
C THR A 413 39.38 -6.40 13.16
N LEU A 414 38.83 -7.54 13.58
CA LEU A 414 39.43 -8.37 14.62
C LEU A 414 40.64 -9.14 14.09
N THR A 415 40.56 -9.64 12.85
CA THR A 415 41.66 -10.38 12.21
C THR A 415 42.52 -9.52 11.28
N GLY A 416 42.07 -8.30 10.96
CA GLY A 416 42.72 -7.41 9.99
C GLY A 416 42.60 -7.89 8.54
N LYS A 417 41.74 -8.88 8.26
CA LYS A 417 41.58 -9.47 6.93
C LYS A 417 40.47 -8.78 6.15
N LYS A 418 40.68 -8.69 4.83
CA LYS A 418 39.60 -8.37 3.88
C LYS A 418 38.72 -9.61 3.76
N ILE A 419 37.41 -9.40 3.80
CA ILE A 419 36.40 -10.45 3.67
C ILE A 419 35.65 -10.23 2.37
N GLU A 420 35.52 -11.29 1.59
CA GLU A 420 34.77 -11.34 0.34
C GLU A 420 33.80 -12.52 0.44
N ILE A 421 32.51 -12.24 0.28
CA ILE A 421 31.45 -13.26 0.37
C ILE A 421 30.62 -13.21 -0.91
N TYR A 422 30.46 -14.37 -1.55
CA TYR A 422 29.51 -14.59 -2.62
C TYR A 422 28.19 -15.00 -1.99
N ALA A 423 27.22 -14.09 -1.98
CA ALA A 423 25.92 -14.26 -1.37
C ALA A 423 24.84 -14.47 -2.44
N ASP A 424 23.83 -15.25 -2.08
CA ASP A 424 22.60 -15.39 -2.86
C ASP A 424 21.63 -14.23 -2.59
N MET A 425 21.72 -13.61 -1.41
CA MET A 425 20.88 -12.49 -1.00
C MET A 425 21.60 -11.62 0.03
N VAL A 426 21.37 -10.31 -0.03
CA VAL A 426 21.87 -9.35 0.96
C VAL A 426 20.71 -8.59 1.59
N VAL A 427 20.71 -8.48 2.92
CA VAL A 427 19.68 -7.80 3.70
C VAL A 427 20.29 -6.58 4.39
N LEU A 428 19.81 -5.40 4.01
CA LEU A 428 20.26 -4.11 4.53
C LEU A 428 19.44 -3.71 5.75
N ALA A 429 20.10 -3.54 6.89
CA ALA A 429 19.48 -3.02 8.09
C ALA A 429 19.42 -1.49 8.03
N THR A 430 18.42 -0.97 7.30
CA THR A 430 18.30 0.45 6.94
C THR A 430 17.95 1.35 8.14
N ALA A 431 18.28 2.63 8.02
CA ALA A 431 18.02 3.63 9.04
C ALA A 431 16.53 3.87 9.28
N ILE A 432 16.17 4.13 10.54
CA ILE A 432 14.86 4.63 10.92
C ILE A 432 14.84 6.14 10.74
N LEU A 433 13.78 6.64 10.12
CA LEU A 433 13.48 8.04 9.87
C LEU A 433 12.14 8.42 10.55
N PRO A 434 11.90 9.70 10.85
CA PRO A 434 10.59 10.17 11.22
C PRO A 434 9.54 9.80 10.17
N SER A 435 8.30 9.52 10.60
CA SER A 435 7.23 9.13 9.67
C SER A 435 6.94 10.23 8.65
N VAL A 436 6.58 9.87 7.43
CA VAL A 436 6.08 10.79 6.40
C VAL A 436 4.90 11.57 6.98
N GLY A 437 4.94 12.90 6.85
CA GLY A 437 3.95 13.81 7.43
C GLY A 437 4.18 14.20 8.90
N ALA A 438 5.17 13.64 9.61
CA ALA A 438 5.47 14.01 11.01
C ALA A 438 5.71 15.53 11.17
N GLY A 439 6.43 16.14 10.22
CA GLY A 439 6.68 17.58 10.22
C GLY A 439 5.41 18.43 9.99
N GLU A 440 4.43 17.92 9.25
CA GLU A 440 3.14 18.61 9.08
C GLU A 440 2.29 18.52 10.34
N VAL A 441 2.28 17.35 10.98
CA VAL A 441 1.64 17.15 12.29
C VAL A 441 2.28 18.06 13.33
N ALA A 442 3.61 18.13 13.38
CA ALA A 442 4.34 18.99 14.30
C ALA A 442 3.97 20.48 14.11
N LYS A 443 3.85 20.94 12.86
CA LYS A 443 3.41 22.31 12.53
C LYS A 443 1.96 22.57 12.95
N LYS A 444 1.04 21.66 12.67
CA LYS A 444 -0.38 21.79 13.02
C LYS A 444 -0.59 21.83 14.54
N LEU A 445 0.15 21.00 15.26
CA LEU A 445 0.10 20.89 16.72
C LEU A 445 1.03 21.88 17.44
N LYS A 446 1.83 22.64 16.70
CA LYS A 446 2.80 23.62 17.23
C LYS A 446 3.76 23.00 18.26
N ILE A 447 4.26 21.79 17.97
CA ILE A 447 5.26 21.08 18.78
C ILE A 447 6.62 21.07 18.08
N SER A 448 7.69 21.02 18.87
CA SER A 448 9.06 21.05 18.35
C SER A 448 9.54 19.69 17.86
N THR A 449 10.45 19.71 16.89
CA THR A 449 11.24 18.55 16.48
C THR A 449 12.70 18.74 16.83
N ASP A 450 13.47 17.66 16.87
CA ASP A 450 14.92 17.70 16.95
C ASP A 450 15.52 18.07 15.58
N GLU A 451 16.85 18.14 15.51
CA GLU A 451 17.60 18.44 14.27
C GLU A 451 17.45 17.35 13.19
N HIS A 452 16.90 16.19 13.52
CA HIS A 452 16.69 15.06 12.63
C HIS A 452 15.22 14.86 12.24
N GLY A 453 14.31 15.68 12.77
CA GLY A 453 12.89 15.67 12.47
C GLY A 453 12.04 14.76 13.36
N PHE A 454 12.61 14.15 14.41
CA PHE A 454 11.81 13.45 15.41
C PHE A 454 11.15 14.43 16.37
N LEU A 455 10.04 14.05 17.00
CA LEU A 455 9.32 14.92 17.95
C LEU A 455 10.12 15.08 19.25
N SER A 456 10.32 16.32 19.68
CA SER A 456 11.10 16.65 20.88
C SER A 456 10.24 16.59 22.14
N GLU A 457 10.70 15.84 23.14
CA GLU A 457 10.13 15.89 24.49
C GLU A 457 10.46 17.20 25.23
N ALA A 458 9.66 17.52 26.24
CA ALA A 458 9.90 18.64 27.13
C ALA A 458 11.19 18.51 27.94
N HIS A 459 11.50 17.29 28.42
CA HIS A 459 12.76 17.02 29.11
C HIS A 459 13.12 15.52 29.07
N PRO A 460 14.34 15.14 28.63
CA PRO A 460 14.72 13.74 28.39
C PRO A 460 14.53 12.77 29.56
N LYS A 461 14.65 13.26 30.80
CA LYS A 461 14.49 12.46 32.03
C LYS A 461 13.21 12.70 32.81
N LEU A 462 12.88 13.98 33.06
CA LEU A 462 11.77 14.37 33.94
C LEU A 462 10.40 14.32 33.24
N ARG A 463 10.36 14.65 31.93
CA ARG A 463 9.13 14.75 31.14
C ARG A 463 9.32 14.09 29.76
N PRO A 464 9.63 12.78 29.69
CA PRO A 464 10.04 12.11 28.44
C PRO A 464 8.89 11.76 27.49
N VAL A 465 7.64 11.98 27.90
CA VAL A 465 6.42 11.66 27.14
C VAL A 465 5.55 12.90 26.92
N GLU A 466 6.01 14.06 27.36
CA GLU A 466 5.28 15.32 27.27
C GLU A 466 6.00 16.18 26.24
N SER A 467 5.24 16.92 25.43
CA SER A 467 5.83 17.98 24.61
C SER A 467 5.99 19.27 25.42
N LEU A 468 6.66 20.27 24.85
CA LEU A 468 6.71 21.61 25.44
C LEU A 468 5.33 22.28 25.48
N THR A 469 4.45 21.93 24.53
CA THR A 469 3.08 22.44 24.46
C THR A 469 2.18 21.63 25.41
N THR A 470 1.54 22.33 26.34
CA THR A 470 0.65 21.72 27.34
C THR A 470 -0.51 20.98 26.67
N GLY A 471 -0.88 19.82 27.20
CA GLY A 471 -1.94 18.97 26.65
C GLY A 471 -1.52 18.09 25.47
N ILE A 472 -0.29 18.22 24.96
CA ILE A 472 0.24 17.40 23.86
C ILE A 472 1.35 16.47 24.37
N TYR A 473 1.18 15.18 24.11
CA TYR A 473 2.02 14.09 24.59
C TYR A 473 2.60 13.29 23.43
N LEU A 474 3.70 12.58 23.67
CA LEU A 474 4.46 11.84 22.67
C LEU A 474 4.57 10.36 23.05
N ALA A 475 4.45 9.47 22.07
CA ALA A 475 4.63 8.05 22.28
C ALA A 475 5.31 7.32 21.11
N GLY A 476 6.19 6.39 21.45
CA GLY A 476 6.81 5.46 20.53
C GLY A 476 7.88 6.08 19.64
N THR A 477 7.97 5.57 18.42
CA THR A 477 9.07 5.88 17.51
C THR A 477 8.97 7.27 16.88
N ALA A 478 7.84 7.97 17.05
CA ALA A 478 7.69 9.35 16.63
C ALA A 478 8.67 10.29 17.35
N GLN A 479 9.12 9.92 18.56
CA GLN A 479 10.12 10.65 19.34
C GLN A 479 11.56 10.22 19.04
N ALA A 480 11.80 8.93 18.85
CA ALA A 480 13.14 8.39 18.56
C ALA A 480 13.06 6.90 18.19
N PRO A 481 14.07 6.34 17.50
CA PRO A 481 14.17 4.90 17.28
C PRO A 481 14.09 4.08 18.59
N ARG A 482 13.10 3.19 18.70
CA ARG A 482 12.79 2.37 19.88
C ARG A 482 12.26 1.00 19.49
N ASP A 483 12.38 0.03 20.40
CA ASP A 483 11.75 -1.28 20.23
C ASP A 483 10.30 -1.29 20.73
N ILE A 484 9.62 -2.43 20.54
CA ILE A 484 8.22 -2.60 20.92
C ILE A 484 8.03 -2.47 22.45
N PRO A 485 8.80 -3.16 23.32
CA PRO A 485 8.67 -3.01 24.77
C PRO A 485 8.79 -1.56 25.25
N GLU A 486 9.79 -0.82 24.77
CA GLU A 486 9.97 0.59 25.14
C GLU A 486 8.82 1.46 24.61
N THR A 487 8.35 1.19 23.39
CA THR A 487 7.21 1.90 22.80
C THR A 487 5.93 1.70 23.62
N VAL A 488 5.64 0.46 24.04
CA VAL A 488 4.48 0.15 24.89
C VAL A 488 4.60 0.80 26.28
N ALA A 489 5.80 0.78 26.86
CA ALA A 489 6.06 1.45 28.14
C ALA A 489 5.86 2.97 28.02
N GLN A 490 6.34 3.58 26.94
CA GLN A 490 6.18 5.01 26.69
C GLN A 490 4.72 5.40 26.46
N ALA A 491 3.98 4.61 25.67
CA ALA A 491 2.54 4.82 25.46
C ALA A 491 1.76 4.75 26.78
N SER A 492 2.10 3.81 27.65
CA SER A 492 1.51 3.71 29.00
C SER A 492 1.86 4.94 29.86
N GLY A 493 3.10 5.44 29.76
CA GLY A 493 3.52 6.67 30.43
C GLY A 493 2.77 7.91 29.94
N ALA A 494 2.58 8.04 28.62
CA ALA A 494 1.79 9.12 28.03
C ALA A 494 0.33 9.06 28.51
N ALA A 495 -0.29 7.88 28.49
CA ALA A 495 -1.65 7.68 29.00
C ALA A 495 -1.77 8.07 30.48
N ALA A 496 -0.79 7.71 31.32
CA ALA A 496 -0.78 8.10 32.73
C ALA A 496 -0.70 9.63 32.91
N LYS A 497 0.03 10.34 32.06
CA LYS A 497 0.12 11.80 32.09
C LYS A 497 -1.16 12.48 31.62
N VAL A 498 -1.83 11.92 30.62
CA VAL A 498 -3.18 12.36 30.20
C VAL A 498 -4.18 12.16 31.32
N ILE A 499 -4.18 10.98 31.96
CA ILE A 499 -5.06 10.72 33.12
C ILE A 499 -4.77 11.71 34.26
N SER A 500 -3.49 12.03 34.51
CA SER A 500 -3.12 13.04 35.50
C SER A 500 -3.71 14.41 35.17
N LEU A 501 -3.69 14.83 33.90
CA LEU A 501 -4.32 16.07 33.45
C LEU A 501 -5.83 16.07 33.72
N PHE A 502 -6.50 14.95 33.43
CA PHE A 502 -7.95 14.81 33.64
C PHE A 502 -8.36 14.44 35.07
N SER A 503 -7.40 14.22 35.98
CA SER A 503 -7.70 13.88 37.37
C SER A 503 -8.06 15.08 38.23
N SER A 504 -7.89 16.29 37.70
CA SER A 504 -8.24 17.55 38.34
C SER A 504 -9.34 18.24 37.55
N ASP A 505 -10.35 18.76 38.24
CA ASP A 505 -11.41 19.60 37.65
C ASP A 505 -10.88 21.01 37.32
N GLU A 506 -9.73 21.40 37.88
CA GLU A 506 -9.09 22.70 37.70
C GLU A 506 -7.65 22.54 37.16
N LEU A 507 -7.26 23.41 36.22
CA LEU A 507 -5.91 23.48 35.68
C LEU A 507 -5.16 24.66 36.29
N GLU A 508 -4.02 24.37 36.92
CA GLU A 508 -3.08 25.41 37.34
C GLU A 508 -2.25 25.85 36.12
N HIS A 509 -2.30 27.16 35.83
CA HIS A 509 -1.54 27.78 34.75
C HIS A 509 -0.59 28.83 35.35
N ASP A 510 0.62 28.95 34.79
CA ASP A 510 1.57 29.96 35.24
C ASP A 510 0.96 31.37 35.09
N PRO A 511 0.97 32.21 36.14
CA PRO A 511 0.37 33.55 36.09
C PRO A 511 1.21 34.55 35.28
N THR A 512 2.40 34.15 34.79
CA THR A 512 3.23 34.95 33.87
C THR A 512 2.65 34.94 32.46
N VAL A 513 1.43 35.43 32.33
CA VAL A 513 0.73 35.62 31.06
C VAL A 513 0.89 37.06 30.57
N SER A 514 0.58 37.27 29.29
CA SER A 514 0.52 38.62 28.73
C SER A 514 -0.78 39.33 29.10
N GLU A 515 -0.72 40.63 29.37
CA GLU A 515 -1.84 41.48 29.76
C GLU A 515 -1.81 42.78 28.95
N VAL A 516 -2.98 43.29 28.56
CA VAL A 516 -3.11 44.50 27.75
C VAL A 516 -3.63 45.64 28.62
N ASP A 517 -2.88 46.73 28.67
CA ASP A 517 -3.36 48.03 29.15
C ASP A 517 -4.27 48.64 28.08
N GLU A 518 -5.56 48.68 28.38
CA GLU A 518 -6.59 49.16 27.46
C GLU A 518 -6.53 50.66 27.21
N GLU A 519 -5.96 51.45 28.14
CA GLU A 519 -5.84 52.90 27.95
C GLU A 519 -4.75 53.24 26.92
N LEU A 520 -3.74 52.36 26.78
CA LEU A 520 -2.64 52.50 25.82
C LEU A 520 -2.87 51.74 24.51
N CYS A 521 -3.82 50.80 24.48
CA CYS A 521 -4.05 49.93 23.33
C CYS A 521 -4.86 50.64 22.24
N ALA A 522 -4.28 50.74 21.04
CA ALA A 522 -4.94 51.34 19.88
C ALA A 522 -5.64 50.32 18.96
N GLY A 523 -5.68 49.04 19.33
CA GLY A 523 -6.34 47.99 18.53
C GLY A 523 -5.62 47.63 17.22
N CYS A 524 -4.31 47.90 17.09
CA CYS A 524 -3.56 47.75 15.83
C CYS A 524 -3.36 46.30 15.32
N GLY A 525 -3.56 45.27 16.15
CA GLY A 525 -3.52 43.86 15.75
C GLY A 525 -2.14 43.21 15.59
N TYR A 526 -1.03 43.95 15.73
CA TYR A 526 0.32 43.35 15.60
C TYR A 526 0.57 42.19 16.57
N CYS A 527 0.04 42.30 17.80
CA CYS A 527 0.15 41.27 18.83
C CYS A 527 -0.57 39.96 18.47
N VAL A 528 -1.67 40.03 17.70
CA VAL A 528 -2.41 38.84 17.23
C VAL A 528 -1.52 38.00 16.32
N ASN A 529 -0.89 38.62 15.33
CA ASN A 529 0.00 37.92 14.39
C ASN A 529 1.30 37.41 15.06
N ALA A 530 1.72 38.05 16.16
CA ALA A 530 2.91 37.64 16.91
C ALA A 530 2.66 36.46 17.86
N CYS A 531 1.41 36.14 18.18
CA CYS A 531 1.09 35.08 19.13
C CYS A 531 1.18 33.70 18.47
N ALA A 532 2.12 32.87 18.90
CA ALA A 532 2.22 31.49 18.42
C ALA A 532 1.05 30.61 18.89
N TYR A 533 0.30 31.01 19.92
CA TYR A 533 -0.68 30.16 20.61
C TYR A 533 -2.14 30.56 20.34
N ASP A 534 -2.37 31.54 19.46
CA ASP A 534 -3.70 32.11 19.19
C ASP A 534 -4.41 32.64 20.46
N ALA A 535 -3.62 33.00 21.47
CA ALA A 535 -4.11 33.51 22.75
C ALA A 535 -4.64 34.95 22.67
N ILE A 536 -4.44 35.68 21.56
CA ILE A 536 -4.75 37.11 21.47
C ILE A 536 -5.75 37.35 20.35
N GLN A 537 -6.83 38.07 20.67
CA GLN A 537 -7.85 38.49 19.71
C GLN A 537 -8.11 39.99 19.83
N LEU A 538 -8.67 40.61 18.79
CA LEU A 538 -9.15 42.00 18.86
C LEU A 538 -10.61 42.00 19.27
N ASP A 539 -10.96 42.78 20.30
CA ASP A 539 -12.35 43.08 20.61
C ASP A 539 -12.85 44.22 19.69
N PRO A 540 -13.77 43.94 18.75
CA PRO A 540 -14.22 44.94 17.79
C PRO A 540 -15.09 46.04 18.41
N LYS A 541 -15.68 45.82 19.59
CA LYS A 541 -16.50 46.83 20.28
C LYS A 541 -15.64 47.80 21.07
N ARG A 542 -14.60 47.29 21.71
CA ARG A 542 -13.69 48.08 22.57
C ARG A 542 -12.49 48.62 21.80
N ASN A 543 -12.21 48.07 20.62
CA ASN A 543 -11.03 48.39 19.79
C ASN A 543 -9.69 48.20 20.53
N VAL A 544 -9.61 47.16 21.34
CA VAL A 544 -8.40 46.76 22.09
C VAL A 544 -8.10 45.29 21.84
N ALA A 545 -6.84 44.90 22.04
CA ALA A 545 -6.47 43.49 22.08
C ALA A 545 -6.85 42.87 23.43
N VAL A 546 -7.33 41.63 23.41
CA VAL A 546 -7.69 40.85 24.59
C VAL A 546 -6.87 39.56 24.56
N VAL A 547 -6.27 39.23 25.70
CA VAL A 547 -5.50 38.00 25.88
C VAL A 547 -6.37 36.98 26.61
N ASN A 548 -6.49 35.78 26.04
CA ASN A 548 -6.98 34.61 26.73
C ASN A 548 -5.85 34.07 27.61
N GLU A 549 -5.97 34.29 28.92
CA GLU A 549 -4.95 33.91 29.89
C GLU A 549 -4.66 32.40 29.89
N VAL A 550 -5.66 31.57 29.58
CA VAL A 550 -5.54 30.09 29.57
C VAL A 550 -4.68 29.59 28.41
N LEU A 551 -4.67 30.30 27.27
CA LEU A 551 -3.89 29.93 26.09
C LEU A 551 -2.49 30.58 26.08
N CYS A 552 -2.22 31.49 27.01
CA CYS A 552 -1.02 32.32 26.96
C CYS A 552 0.16 31.65 27.65
N GLU A 553 1.02 30.94 26.92
CA GLU A 553 2.24 30.28 27.45
C GLU A 553 3.37 31.24 27.86
N GLY A 554 3.10 32.53 28.03
CA GLY A 554 4.06 33.45 28.62
C GLY A 554 5.37 33.70 27.85
N CYS A 555 5.37 33.59 26.52
CA CYS A 555 6.61 33.71 25.73
C CYS A 555 7.10 35.16 25.50
N GLY A 556 6.25 36.17 25.77
CA GLY A 556 6.59 37.60 25.62
C GLY A 556 6.69 38.14 24.19
N GLY A 557 6.49 37.33 23.14
CA GLY A 557 6.64 37.77 21.74
C GLY A 557 5.69 38.91 21.33
N CYS A 558 4.47 38.92 21.89
CA CYS A 558 3.51 39.99 21.65
C CYS A 558 3.92 41.32 22.33
N ALA A 559 4.49 41.26 23.54
CA ALA A 559 4.99 42.41 24.29
C ALA A 559 6.19 43.06 23.59
N ALA A 560 7.11 42.25 23.05
CA ALA A 560 8.24 42.74 22.27
C ALA A 560 7.82 43.44 20.97
N THR A 561 6.70 43.01 20.36
CA THR A 561 6.22 43.54 19.07
C THR A 561 5.31 44.76 19.23
N CYS A 562 4.79 45.02 20.43
CA CYS A 562 3.79 46.07 20.64
C CYS A 562 4.39 47.48 20.53
N PRO A 563 3.98 48.29 19.54
CA PRO A 563 4.58 49.60 19.32
C PRO A 563 4.20 50.61 20.42
N SER A 564 2.99 50.50 20.98
CA SER A 564 2.53 51.39 22.07
C SER A 564 3.02 50.95 23.44
N GLY A 565 3.60 49.75 23.58
CA GLY A 565 3.94 49.15 24.87
C GLY A 565 2.72 48.81 25.73
N ALA A 566 1.52 48.76 25.12
CA ALA A 566 0.26 48.48 25.82
C ALA A 566 0.17 47.04 26.32
N ILE A 567 0.76 46.07 25.60
CA ILE A 567 0.81 44.67 26.07
C ILE A 567 2.11 44.42 26.82
N GLN A 568 2.00 43.88 28.03
CA GLN A 568 3.12 43.58 28.90
C GLN A 568 3.00 42.15 29.45
N HIS A 569 4.12 41.65 29.95
CA HIS A 569 4.16 40.35 30.58
C HIS A 569 3.99 40.49 32.09
N ARG A 570 3.03 39.79 32.69
CA ARG A 570 2.90 39.74 34.14
C ARG A 570 4.21 39.20 34.74
N ASN A 571 4.70 39.88 35.77
CA ASN A 571 5.99 39.65 36.43
C ASN A 571 7.26 39.73 35.54
N PHE A 572 7.15 40.15 34.27
CA PHE A 572 8.27 40.43 33.37
C PHE A 572 8.00 41.71 32.56
N THR A 573 7.56 42.75 33.26
CA THR A 573 7.25 44.06 32.66
C THR A 573 8.50 44.71 32.06
N ARG A 574 8.30 45.59 31.08
CA ARG A 574 9.41 46.36 30.48
C ARG A 574 10.25 47.08 31.53
N LYS A 575 9.61 47.65 32.56
CA LYS A 575 10.28 48.31 33.67
C LYS A 575 11.18 47.34 34.43
N GLN A 576 10.67 46.18 34.83
CA GLN A 576 11.46 45.16 35.54
C GLN A 576 12.68 44.72 34.73
N VAL A 577 12.52 44.53 33.42
CA VAL A 577 13.64 44.18 32.53
C VAL A 577 14.68 45.31 32.45
N LEU A 578 14.24 46.56 32.29
CA LEU A 578 15.15 47.70 32.30
C LEU A 578 15.85 47.87 33.63
N ASP A 579 15.16 47.69 34.76
CA ASP A 579 15.75 47.74 36.09
C ASP A 579 16.84 46.66 36.24
N MET A 580 16.60 45.44 35.74
CA MET A 580 17.62 44.37 35.71
C MET A 580 18.84 44.75 34.85
N VAL A 581 18.61 45.36 33.67
CA VAL A 581 19.69 45.84 32.80
C VAL A 581 20.46 46.95 33.49
N HIS A 582 19.78 47.92 34.10
CA HIS A 582 20.42 49.02 34.82
C HIS A 582 21.36 48.48 35.90
N VAL A 583 20.88 47.59 36.76
CA VAL A 583 21.73 46.96 37.80
C VAL A 583 22.90 46.18 37.19
N ALA A 584 22.70 45.47 36.07
CA ALA A 584 23.78 44.72 35.41
C ALA A 584 24.82 45.63 34.72
N THR A 585 24.44 46.86 34.38
CA THR A 585 25.30 47.86 33.73
C THR A 585 25.86 48.93 34.67
N GLU A 586 25.39 48.97 35.92
CA GLU A 586 26.02 49.75 36.97
C GLU A 586 27.36 49.08 37.31
N ASP A 587 28.47 49.77 37.00
CA ASP A 587 29.82 49.34 37.37
C ASP A 587 29.89 49.10 38.89
N PHE A 588 30.36 47.91 39.29
CA PHE A 588 30.66 47.57 40.70
C PHE A 588 31.76 48.46 41.29
#